data_AF-A0A2W5WZF5-F1
#
_entry.id   AF-A0A2W5WZF5-F1
#
_cell.length_a   1.000
_cell.length_b   1.000
_cell.length_c   1.000
_cell.angle_alpha   90.00
_cell.angle_beta   90.00
_cell.angle_gamma   90.00
#
_symmetry.space_group_name_H-M   'P 1'
#
loop_
_entity.id
_entity.type
_entity.pdbx_description
1 polymer ?
#
loop_
_entity_poly.entity_id
_entity_poly.type
_entity_poly.pdbx_seq_one_letter_code
_entity_poly.pdbx_strand_id
1 'polypeptide(L)'
;MGSNNGETPETAKLELRDVLVIQTTDDKQLEFEVVGLVEDDENNAYAVCYCEKEDEFVVTNANGELLSDDDLAQEILDDFFVLAEEAAPEEGAD
;
A
#
# COMPACT_ATOMS: atom_id res chain seq x y z
N MET A 1 -8.87 29.15 -19.20
CA MET A 1 -8.50 29.01 -17.77
C MET A 1 -9.70 28.37 -17.11
N GLY A 2 -9.73 27.14 -16.66
CA GLY A 2 -8.73 26.09 -16.46
C GLY A 2 -9.48 25.09 -15.59
N SER A 3 -9.95 23.99 -16.17
CA SER A 3 -10.70 22.96 -15.46
C SER A 3 -10.10 21.63 -15.86
N ASN A 4 -8.97 21.32 -15.24
CA ASN A 4 -8.37 20.00 -15.31
C ASN A 4 -8.99 19.21 -14.16
N ASN A 5 -10.20 18.68 -14.38
CA ASN A 5 -10.83 17.77 -13.42
C ASN A 5 -10.30 16.35 -13.71
N GLY A 6 -9.52 15.82 -12.76
CA GLY A 6 -9.42 14.39 -12.48
C GLY A 6 -9.03 13.48 -13.64
N GLU A 7 -7.86 13.69 -14.23
CA GLU A 7 -7.22 12.62 -15.00
C GLU A 7 -6.55 11.70 -13.96
N THR A 8 -7.32 10.76 -13.39
CA THR A 8 -6.72 9.57 -12.79
C THR A 8 -6.02 8.85 -13.94
N PRO A 9 -4.69 8.69 -13.94
CA PRO A 9 -4.04 7.93 -15.00
C PRO A 9 -4.59 6.50 -14.97
N GLU A 10 -5.46 6.18 -15.93
CA GLU A 10 -6.05 4.85 -16.19
C GLU A 10 -4.96 3.87 -16.64
N THR A 11 -3.98 3.54 -15.77
CA THR A 11 -2.94 2.47 -15.86
C THR A 11 -1.63 2.80 -15.12
N ALA A 12 -1.57 3.83 -14.28
CA ALA A 12 -0.37 4.01 -13.45
C ALA A 12 -0.32 2.89 -12.40
N LYS A 13 0.62 1.96 -12.55
CA LYS A 13 0.96 1.01 -11.48
C LYS A 13 1.38 1.82 -10.26
N LEU A 14 0.94 1.42 -9.08
CA LEU A 14 1.36 2.05 -7.83
C LEU A 14 2.88 2.04 -7.69
N GLU A 15 3.42 3.14 -7.19
CA GLU A 15 4.84 3.31 -6.91
C GLU A 15 5.07 3.53 -5.40
N LEU A 16 6.29 3.29 -4.93
CA LEU A 16 6.65 3.63 -3.55
C LEU A 16 6.48 5.14 -3.32
N ARG A 17 5.91 5.50 -2.17
CA ARG A 17 5.54 6.87 -1.75
C ARG A 17 4.37 7.49 -2.50
N ASP A 18 3.67 6.72 -3.33
CA ASP A 18 2.41 7.19 -3.90
C ASP A 18 1.35 7.31 -2.80
N VAL A 19 0.45 8.28 -2.89
CA VAL A 19 -0.58 8.51 -1.86
C VAL A 19 -1.96 8.25 -2.45
N LEU A 20 -2.62 7.24 -1.90
CA LEU A 20 -3.94 6.79 -2.30
C LEU A 20 -5.00 7.33 -1.35
N VAL A 21 -6.12 7.79 -1.92
CA VAL A 21 -7.30 8.18 -1.15
C VAL A 21 -8.29 7.03 -1.18
N ILE A 22 -8.35 6.25 -0.10
CA ILE A 22 -9.23 5.08 0.02
C ILE A 22 -10.48 5.49 0.81
N GLN A 23 -11.65 5.14 0.30
CA GLN A 23 -12.91 5.31 1.00
C GLN A 23 -13.15 4.09 1.89
N THR A 24 -13.14 4.29 3.20
CA THR A 24 -13.42 3.23 4.16
C THR A 24 -14.93 2.98 4.30
N THR A 25 -15.29 1.90 4.99
CA THR A 25 -16.68 1.49 5.24
C THR A 25 -17.51 2.52 6.03
N ASP A 26 -16.85 3.48 6.69
CA ASP A 26 -17.48 4.60 7.40
C ASP A 26 -17.69 5.84 6.49
N ASP A 27 -17.59 5.68 5.17
CA ASP A 27 -17.68 6.76 4.18
C ASP A 27 -16.58 7.84 4.32
N LYS A 28 -15.53 7.54 5.09
CA LYS A 28 -14.38 8.43 5.28
C LYS A 28 -13.36 8.21 4.17
N GLN A 29 -12.87 9.31 3.61
CA GLN A 29 -11.73 9.30 2.71
C GLN A 29 -10.47 9.49 3.54
N LEU A 30 -9.66 8.44 3.60
CA LEU A 30 -8.37 8.44 4.29
C LEU A 30 -7.25 8.37 3.26
N GLU A 31 -6.14 9.03 3.61
CA GLU A 31 -4.93 9.07 2.79
C GLU A 31 -4.01 7.95 3.28
N PHE A 32 -3.60 7.09 2.36
CA PHE A 32 -2.72 5.96 2.58
C PHE A 32 -1.49 6.10 1.69
N GLU A 33 -0.31 6.11 2.29
CA GLU A 33 0.96 6.20 1.56
C GLU A 33 1.48 4.80 1.27
N VAL A 34 1.88 4.52 0.03
CA VAL A 34 2.50 3.26 -0.36
C VAL A 34 3.90 3.18 0.24
N VAL A 35 4.09 2.31 1.22
CA VAL A 35 5.37 2.10 1.91
C VAL A 35 6.10 0.86 1.42
N GLY A 36 5.40 -0.06 0.76
CA GLY A 36 5.96 -1.30 0.24
C GLY A 36 5.25 -1.78 -1.02
N LEU A 37 5.97 -2.52 -1.86
CA LEU A 37 5.43 -3.22 -3.02
C LEU A 37 5.87 -4.68 -2.92
N VAL A 38 4.90 -5.60 -3.04
CA VAL A 38 5.12 -7.04 -2.93
C VAL A 38 4.56 -7.70 -4.19
N GLU A 39 5.29 -8.64 -4.76
CA GLU A 39 4.88 -9.39 -5.94
C GLU A 39 4.77 -10.87 -5.58
N ASP A 40 3.62 -11.49 -5.90
CA ASP A 40 3.41 -12.93 -5.70
C ASP A 40 3.99 -13.76 -6.87
N ASP A 41 4.15 -15.06 -6.66
CA ASP A 41 4.58 -16.04 -7.67
C ASP A 41 3.75 -16.00 -8.97
N GLU A 42 2.47 -15.64 -8.89
CA GLU A 42 1.59 -15.47 -10.05
C GLU A 42 1.78 -14.13 -10.80
N ASN A 43 2.79 -13.33 -10.45
CA ASN A 43 3.05 -11.97 -10.96
C ASN A 43 1.92 -10.97 -10.65
N ASN A 44 1.17 -11.22 -9.56
CA ASN A 44 0.24 -10.24 -9.02
C ASN A 44 1.02 -9.25 -8.16
N ALA A 45 0.89 -7.96 -8.48
CA ALA A 45 1.53 -6.89 -7.72
C ALA A 45 0.56 -6.33 -6.67
N TYR A 46 1.05 -6.21 -5.45
CA TYR A 46 0.36 -5.69 -4.29
C TYR A 46 1.15 -4.54 -3.69
N ALA A 47 0.43 -3.60 -3.08
CA ALA A 47 1.04 -2.46 -2.43
C ALA A 47 0.62 -2.43 -0.96
N VAL A 48 1.62 -2.33 -0.08
CA VAL A 48 1.43 -2.10 1.34
C VAL A 48 1.33 -0.60 1.55
N CYS A 49 0.20 -0.15 2.07
CA CYS A 49 -0.09 1.25 2.28
C CYS A 49 -0.29 1.54 3.77
N TYR A 50 0.23 2.66 4.24
CA TYR A 50 0.17 3.10 5.63
C TYR A 50 -0.66 4.36 5.78
N CYS A 51 -1.61 4.37 6.72
CA CYS A 51 -2.36 5.55 7.10
C CYS A 51 -1.80 6.17 8.37
N GLU A 52 -1.18 7.34 8.25
CA GLU A 52 -0.66 8.08 9.39
C GLU A 52 -1.77 8.54 10.37
N LYS A 53 -2.98 8.76 9.87
CA LYS A 53 -4.10 9.27 10.71
C LYS A 53 -4.65 8.23 11.67
N GLU A 54 -4.78 6.99 11.21
CA GLU A 54 -5.34 5.89 11.99
C GLU A 54 -4.26 4.95 12.54
N ASP A 55 -2.98 5.17 12.19
CA ASP A 55 -1.85 4.30 12.56
C ASP A 55 -2.10 2.85 12.08
N GLU A 56 -2.60 2.70 10.84
CA GLU A 56 -3.07 1.43 10.29
C GLU A 56 -2.40 1.11 8.95
N PHE A 57 -2.04 -0.17 8.76
CA PHE A 57 -1.55 -0.69 7.49
C PHE A 57 -2.64 -1.45 6.75
N VAL A 58 -2.74 -1.20 5.45
CA VAL A 58 -3.67 -1.88 4.55
C VAL A 58 -2.93 -2.34 3.30
N VAL A 59 -3.46 -3.34 2.62
CA VAL A 59 -2.89 -3.84 1.37
C VAL A 59 -3.86 -3.59 0.24
N THR A 60 -3.34 -3.09 -0.87
CA THR A 60 -4.10 -2.86 -2.10
C THR A 60 -3.53 -3.68 -3.25
N ASN A 61 -4.35 -3.90 -4.27
CA ASN A 61 -3.87 -4.42 -5.55
C ASN A 61 -3.06 -3.36 -6.33
N ALA A 62 -2.51 -3.75 -7.49
CA ALA A 62 -1.76 -2.86 -8.39
C ALA A 62 -2.51 -1.61 -8.88
N ASN A 63 -3.84 -1.56 -8.72
CA ASN A 63 -4.70 -0.44 -9.10
C ASN A 63 -5.07 0.46 -7.92
N GLY A 64 -4.62 0.16 -6.70
CA GLY A 64 -4.98 0.92 -5.49
C GLY A 64 -6.31 0.52 -4.88
N GLU A 65 -6.89 -0.61 -5.28
CA GLU A 65 -8.11 -1.13 -4.66
C GLU A 65 -7.75 -1.98 -3.44
N LEU A 66 -8.41 -1.70 -2.31
CA LEU A 66 -8.24 -2.45 -1.07
C LEU A 66 -8.52 -3.93 -1.30
N LEU A 67 -7.63 -4.79 -0.80
CA LEU A 67 -7.84 -6.24 -0.79
C LEU A 67 -9.04 -6.58 0.11
N SER A 68 -10.01 -7.28 -0.47
CA SER A 68 -11.14 -7.83 0.29
C SER A 68 -10.80 -9.11 1.04
N ASP A 69 -9.65 -9.71 0.74
CA ASP A 69 -9.19 -10.97 1.33
C ASP A 69 -8.21 -10.65 2.47
N ASP A 70 -8.73 -10.72 3.70
CA ASP A 70 -7.96 -10.36 4.91
C ASP A 70 -6.79 -11.33 5.14
N ASP A 71 -6.97 -12.63 4.85
CA ASP A 71 -5.92 -13.65 5.00
C ASP A 71 -4.73 -13.32 4.08
N LEU A 72 -4.99 -13.07 2.80
CA LEU A 72 -3.96 -12.67 1.84
C LEU A 72 -3.29 -11.34 2.22
N ALA A 73 -4.08 -10.35 2.68
CA ALA A 73 -3.53 -9.08 3.12
C ALA A 73 -2.56 -9.25 4.31
N GLN A 74 -2.90 -10.12 5.27
CA GLN A 74 -2.00 -10.43 6.39
C GLN A 74 -0.74 -11.17 5.93
N GLU A 75 -0.83 -12.11 4.98
CA GLU A 75 0.34 -12.80 4.42
C GLU A 75 1.31 -11.82 3.76
N ILE A 76 0.79 -10.86 2.98
CA ILE A 76 1.60 -9.83 2.32
C ILE A 76 2.24 -8.89 3.34
N LEU A 77 1.50 -8.51 4.40
CA LEU A 77 2.05 -7.68 5.47
C LEU A 77 3.16 -8.39 6.23
N ASP A 78 2.99 -9.68 6.55
CA ASP A 78 4.01 -10.48 7.23
C ASP A 78 5.30 -10.54 6.40
N ASP A 79 5.19 -10.86 5.11
CA ASP A 79 6.32 -10.86 4.17
C ASP A 79 7.01 -9.50 4.11
N PHE A 80 6.24 -8.41 4.02
CA PHE A 80 6.78 -7.05 4.04
C PHE A 80 7.55 -6.74 5.32
N PHE A 81 7.02 -7.10 6.50
CA PHE A 81 7.71 -6.84 7.78
C PHE A 81 9.00 -7.65 7.93
N VAL A 82 9.00 -8.91 7.49
CA VAL A 82 10.21 -9.75 7.46
C VAL A 82 11.27 -9.11 6.58
N LEU A 83 10.90 -8.67 5.36
CA LEU A 83 11.82 -8.00 4.44
C LEU A 83 12.34 -6.66 5.01
N ALA A 84 11.48 -5.90 5.69
CA ALA A 84 11.88 -4.63 6.32
C ALA A 84 12.87 -4.85 7.48
N GLU A 85 12.69 -5.90 8.28
CA GLU A 85 13.61 -6.30 9.35
C GLU A 85 14.97 -6.71 8.77
N GLU A 86 15.00 -7.47 7.67
CA GLU A 86 16.25 -7.84 6.99
C GLU A 86 16.93 -6.65 6.29
N ALA A 87 16.15 -5.67 5.82
CA ALA A 87 16.66 -4.47 5.14
C ALA A 87 17.20 -3.41 6.11
N ALA A 88 16.78 -3.42 7.38
CA ALA A 88 17.38 -2.59 8.40
C ALA A 88 18.82 -3.09 8.63
N PRO A 89 19.87 -2.29 8.32
CA PRO A 89 21.21 -2.69 8.68
C PRO A 89 21.24 -2.87 10.19
N GLU A 90 21.68 -4.04 10.65
CA GLU A 90 21.89 -4.30 12.07
C GLU A 90 22.83 -3.22 12.66
N GLU A 91 22.27 -2.13 13.19
CA GLU A 91 22.98 -1.24 14.09
C GLU A 91 23.10 -1.99 15.42
N GLY A 92 24.13 -2.81 15.48
CA GLY A 92 24.81 -3.40 16.63
C GLY A 92 24.08 -3.43 17.97
N ALA A 93 23.88 -4.65 18.47
CA ALA A 93 23.95 -4.91 19.90
C ALA A 93 25.10 -5.91 20.16
N ASP A 94 26.13 -5.38 20.81
CA ASP A 94 27.36 -5.99 21.34
C ASP A 94 27.11 -7.22 22.24
#